data_AF-A0A8G2I0V8-F1
#
_entry.id   AF-A0A8G2I0V8-F1
#
_cell.length_a   1.000
_cell.length_b   1.000
_cell.length_c   1.000
_cell.angle_alpha   90.00
_cell.angle_beta   90.00
_cell.angle_gamma   90.00
#
_symmetry.space_group_name_H-M   'P 1'
#
loop_
_entity.id
_entity.type
_entity.pdbx_description
1 polymer ?
#
loop_
_entity_poly.entity_id
_entity_poly.type
_entity_poly.pdbx_seq_one_letter_code
_entity_poly.pdbx_strand_id
1 'polypeptide(L)'
;MYFMFLTAQRPDADVIKGNVRDQLGLRVSLGNLSNDGYRMTFGQTDKEFQTIHDSDIGRGYISILGQYNEPILFDAPLMEQYDFVEDVKQILNKE
;
A
#
# COMPACT_ATOMS: atom_id res chain seq x y z
N MET A 1 5.16 -3.40 21.72
CA MET A 1 4.23 -3.61 20.59
C MET A 1 5.07 -3.46 19.33
N TYR A 2 5.14 -4.51 18.50
CA TYR A 2 5.94 -4.49 17.29
C TYR A 2 5.01 -4.36 16.09
N PHE A 3 5.38 -3.51 15.13
CA PHE A 3 4.68 -3.32 13.88
C PHE A 3 5.56 -3.81 12.73
N MET A 4 4.94 -4.37 11.70
CA MET A 4 5.61 -4.81 10.49
C MET A 4 5.04 -4.04 9.31
N PHE A 5 5.93 -3.48 8.50
CA PHE A 5 5.58 -2.84 7.24
C PHE A 5 6.10 -3.71 6.10
N LEU A 6 5.23 -4.04 5.16
CA LEU A 6 5.58 -4.75 3.93
C LEU A 6 5.32 -3.82 2.76
N THR A 7 6.35 -3.52 1.97
CA THR A 7 6.24 -2.69 0.77
C THR A 7 6.75 -3.48 -0.43
N ALA A 8 6.08 -3.35 -1.57
CA ALA A 8 6.46 -4.01 -2.82
C ALA A 8 6.16 -3.07 -3.99
N GLN A 9 7.11 -2.92 -4.92
CA GLN A 9 6.90 -2.12 -6.14
C GLN A 9 6.14 -2.90 -7.21
N ARG A 10 6.19 -4.23 -7.16
CA ARG A 10 5.45 -5.11 -8.04
C ARG A 10 5.00 -6.31 -7.20
N PRO A 11 3.76 -6.30 -6.70
CA PRO A 11 3.24 -7.45 -5.98
C PRO A 11 3.05 -8.58 -7.00
N ASP A 12 3.98 -9.52 -7.05
CA ASP A 12 3.77 -10.80 -7.72
C ASP A 12 3.04 -11.76 -6.78
N ALA A 13 2.27 -12.69 -7.34
CA ALA A 13 1.39 -13.61 -6.60
C ALA A 13 2.15 -14.42 -5.54
N ASP A 14 3.42 -14.69 -5.84
CA ASP A 14 4.31 -15.47 -5.00
C ASP A 14 4.82 -14.70 -3.78
N VAL A 15 4.75 -13.37 -3.81
CA VAL A 15 5.35 -12.49 -2.77
C VAL A 15 4.42 -12.30 -1.58
N ILE A 16 3.09 -12.21 -1.79
CA ILE A 16 2.12 -12.04 -0.69
C ILE A 16 1.12 -13.20 -0.71
N LYS A 17 1.48 -14.28 -0.03
CA LYS A 17 0.57 -15.40 0.21
C LYS A 17 -0.64 -14.93 1.04
N GLY A 18 -1.80 -15.54 0.80
CA GLY A 18 -3.06 -15.15 1.44
C GLY A 18 -2.99 -15.14 2.98
N ASN A 19 -2.27 -16.08 3.58
CA ASN A 19 -2.07 -16.14 5.03
C ASN A 19 -1.32 -14.92 5.61
N VAL A 20 -0.36 -14.35 4.87
CA VAL A 20 0.33 -13.11 5.27
C VAL A 20 -0.61 -11.93 5.11
N ARG A 21 -1.29 -11.84 3.95
CA ARG A 21 -2.28 -10.79 3.67
C ARG A 21 -3.35 -10.71 4.76
N ASP A 22 -3.87 -11.85 5.21
CA ASP A 22 -4.95 -11.90 6.19
C ASP A 22 -4.51 -11.42 7.59
N GLN A 23 -3.20 -11.41 7.88
CA GLN A 23 -2.63 -10.83 9.10
C GLN A 23 -2.31 -9.33 8.98
N LEU A 24 -2.34 -8.76 7.78
CA LEU A 24 -2.16 -7.33 7.55
C LEU A 24 -3.49 -6.61 7.74
N GLY A 25 -3.63 -5.93 8.88
CA GLY A 25 -4.83 -5.16 9.23
C GLY A 25 -4.98 -3.84 8.46
N LEU A 26 -3.91 -3.35 7.85
CA LEU A 26 -3.90 -2.18 6.96
C LEU A 26 -3.28 -2.59 5.63
N ARG A 27 -3.95 -2.26 4.52
CA ARG A 27 -3.48 -2.54 3.16
C ARG A 27 -3.67 -1.30 2.30
N VAL A 28 -2.64 -0.90 1.57
CA VAL A 28 -2.63 0.29 0.71
C VAL A 28 -2.04 -0.09 -0.64
N SER A 29 -2.67 0.33 -1.73
CA SER A 29 -2.08 0.37 -3.07
C SER A 29 -2.02 1.81 -3.55
N LEU A 30 -1.01 2.17 -4.34
CA LEU A 30 -0.89 3.48 -4.97
C LEU A 30 -0.85 3.29 -6.50
N GLY A 31 -1.47 4.22 -7.22
CA GLY A 31 -1.61 4.18 -8.67
C GLY A 31 -2.48 3.03 -9.17
N ASN A 32 -2.45 2.82 -10.49
CA ASN A 32 -3.16 1.72 -11.13
C ASN A 32 -2.41 0.41 -10.97
N LEU A 33 -3.10 -0.60 -10.44
CA LEU A 33 -2.64 -1.99 -10.48
C LEU A 33 -3.42 -2.77 -11.54
N SER A 34 -2.88 -3.92 -11.94
CA SER A 34 -3.66 -4.92 -12.67
C SER A 34 -4.75 -5.50 -11.75
N ASN A 35 -5.78 -6.13 -12.32
CA ASN A 35 -6.78 -6.87 -11.54
C ASN A 35 -6.14 -7.90 -10.60
N ASP A 36 -5.06 -8.54 -11.05
CA ASP A 36 -4.29 -9.47 -10.24
C ASP A 36 -3.58 -8.76 -9.07
N GLY A 37 -2.97 -7.60 -9.32
CA GLY A 37 -2.33 -6.79 -8.28
C GLY A 37 -3.31 -6.29 -7.21
N TYR A 38 -4.51 -5.87 -7.63
CA TYR A 38 -5.59 -5.53 -6.69
C TYR A 38 -6.04 -6.76 -5.88
N ARG A 39 -6.20 -7.93 -6.52
CA ARG A 39 -6.57 -9.17 -5.83
C ARG A 39 -5.50 -9.63 -4.84
N MET A 40 -4.22 -9.45 -5.15
CA MET A 40 -3.13 -9.77 -4.22
C MET A 40 -3.12 -8.84 -3.02
N THR A 41 -3.40 -7.55 -3.24
CA THR A 41 -3.35 -6.53 -2.19
C THR A 41 -4.57 -6.62 -1.26
N PHE A 42 -5.77 -6.73 -1.82
CA PHE A 42 -7.02 -6.63 -1.05
C PHE A 42 -7.74 -7.95 -0.87
N GLY A 43 -7.35 -9.00 -1.61
CA GLY A 43 -8.08 -10.25 -1.67
C GLY A 43 -9.23 -10.19 -2.68
N GLN A 44 -10.17 -11.12 -2.55
CA GLN A 44 -11.36 -11.13 -3.37
C GLN A 44 -12.32 -10.05 -2.89
N THR A 45 -12.72 -9.17 -3.80
CA THR A 45 -13.63 -8.05 -3.54
C THR A 45 -14.50 -7.83 -4.78
N ASP A 46 -15.74 -7.40 -4.57
CA ASP A 46 -16.66 -7.01 -5.64
C ASP A 46 -16.45 -5.54 -6.07
N LYS A 47 -15.39 -4.90 -5.55
CA LYS A 47 -15.06 -3.51 -5.83
C LYS A 47 -14.64 -3.34 -7.29
N GLU A 48 -15.34 -2.44 -7.99
CA GLU A 48 -14.83 -1.90 -9.25
C GLU A 48 -13.83 -0.78 -8.98
N PHE A 49 -12.57 -1.02 -9.34
CA PHE A 49 -11.49 -0.05 -9.22
C PHE A 49 -11.56 0.93 -10.39
N GLN A 50 -11.55 2.22 -10.06
CA GLN A 50 -11.51 3.30 -11.03
C GLN A 50 -10.07 3.49 -11.51
N THR A 51 -9.91 3.91 -12.76
CA THR A 51 -8.61 4.31 -13.28
C THR A 51 -8.17 5.59 -12.60
N ILE A 52 -6.98 5.57 -12.01
CA ILE A 52 -6.32 6.73 -11.41
C ILE A 52 -5.54 7.45 -12.51
N HIS A 53 -5.71 8.77 -12.64
CA HIS A 53 -4.99 9.53 -13.66
C HIS A 53 -3.54 9.78 -13.24
N ASP A 54 -2.63 9.91 -14.21
CA ASP A 54 -1.20 10.16 -13.94
C ASP A 54 -0.94 11.48 -13.18
N SER A 55 -1.89 12.43 -13.24
CA SER A 55 -1.86 13.67 -12.46
C SER A 55 -2.16 13.46 -10.97
N ASP A 56 -2.77 12.35 -10.59
CA ASP A 56 -3.20 12.04 -9.23
C ASP A 56 -2.06 11.33 -8.46
N ILE A 57 -0.96 12.04 -8.25
CA ILE A 57 0.22 11.50 -7.57
C ILE A 57 -0.14 11.10 -6.14
N GLY A 58 0.17 9.85 -5.77
CA GLY A 58 -0.12 9.32 -4.44
C GLY A 58 -1.58 8.90 -4.21
N ARG A 59 -2.44 8.97 -5.24
CA ARG A 59 -3.78 8.39 -5.19
C ARG A 59 -3.72 6.88 -5.32
N GLY A 60 -4.67 6.21 -4.68
CA GLY A 60 -4.70 4.76 -4.57
C GLY A 60 -5.94 4.24 -3.87
N TYR A 61 -5.80 3.06 -3.27
CA TYR A 61 -6.85 2.40 -2.50
C TYR A 61 -6.34 1.97 -1.14
N ILE A 62 -7.21 2.02 -0.14
CA ILE A 62 -6.93 1.60 1.24
C ILE A 62 -8.01 0.66 1.76
N SER A 63 -7.60 -0.32 2.55
CA SER A 63 -8.50 -1.16 3.36
C SER A 63 -7.95 -1.27 4.77
N ILE A 64 -8.82 -1.01 5.74
CA ILE A 64 -8.54 -1.08 7.17
C ILE A 64 -9.50 -2.10 7.76
N LEU A 65 -8.95 -3.17 8.33
CA LEU A 65 -9.70 -4.27 8.89
C LEU A 65 -10.64 -3.78 9.99
N GLY A 66 -11.93 -4.09 9.84
CA GLY A 66 -12.98 -3.69 10.78
C GLY A 66 -13.51 -2.27 10.60
N GLN A 67 -12.93 -1.47 9.69
CA GLN A 67 -13.42 -0.13 9.38
C GLN A 67 -14.15 -0.07 8.03
N TYR A 68 -13.66 -0.79 7.03
CA TYR A 68 -14.25 -0.83 5.69
C TYR A 68 -14.52 -2.26 5.24
N ASN A 69 -15.67 -2.48 4.60
CA ASN A 69 -16.04 -3.77 4.01
C ASN A 69 -15.35 -4.01 2.66
N GLU A 70 -14.94 -2.94 1.98
CA GLU A 70 -14.28 -2.96 0.67
C GLU A 70 -13.16 -1.90 0.62
N PRO A 71 -12.18 -2.03 -0.29
CA PRO A 71 -11.18 -0.98 -0.49
C PRO A 71 -11.82 0.33 -0.95
N ILE A 72 -11.40 1.44 -0.36
CA ILE A 72 -11.88 2.78 -0.72
C ILE A 72 -10.77 3.61 -1.34
N LEU A 73 -11.14 4.63 -2.12
CA LEU A 73 -10.17 5.55 -2.70
C LEU A 73 -9.43 6.30 -1.59
N PHE A 74 -8.12 6.46 -1.76
CA PHE A 74 -7.23 7.06 -0.79
C PHE A 74 -6.24 7.99 -1.48
N ASP A 75 -6.04 9.18 -0.91
CA ASP A 75 -5.03 10.14 -1.32
C ASP A 75 -3.94 10.19 -0.24
N ALA A 76 -2.73 9.76 -0.59
CA ALA A 76 -1.60 9.80 0.34
C ALA A 76 -1.18 11.26 0.63
N PRO A 77 -0.86 11.59 1.89
CA PRO A 77 -0.33 12.91 2.21
C PRO A 77 1.03 13.12 1.54
N LEU A 78 1.20 14.25 0.87
CA LEU A 78 2.48 14.64 0.28
C LEU A 78 3.40 15.18 1.39
N MET A 79 4.59 14.60 1.51
CA MET A 79 5.57 14.95 2.53
C MET A 79 6.67 15.86 1.96
N GLU A 80 6.32 17.09 1.56
CA GLU A 80 7.27 18.02 0.90
C GLU A 80 8.40 18.49 1.82
N GLN A 81 8.15 18.56 3.13
CA GLN A 81 9.06 19.17 4.11
C GLN A 81 9.94 18.15 4.83
N TYR A 82 9.88 16.87 4.44
CA TYR A 82 10.59 15.79 5.11
C TYR A 82 11.74 15.27 4.24
N ASP A 83 12.98 15.43 4.70
CA ASP A 83 14.16 14.94 4.00
C ASP A 83 14.47 13.49 4.42
N PHE A 84 13.89 12.54 3.68
CA PHE A 84 14.15 11.12 3.86
C PHE A 84 15.63 10.75 3.66
N VAL A 85 16.36 11.48 2.81
CA VAL A 85 17.75 11.16 2.50
C VAL A 85 18.63 11.46 3.71
N GLU A 86 18.38 12.57 4.38
CA GLU A 86 19.12 12.95 5.59
C GLU A 86 18.91 11.95 6.72
N ASP A 87 17.67 11.52 6.95
CA ASP A 87 17.37 10.53 8.00
C ASP A 87 18.00 9.17 7.72
N VAL A 88 17.95 8.69 6.47
CA VAL A 88 18.61 7.44 6.08
C VAL A 88 20.12 7.52 6.30
N LYS A 89 20.76 8.65 5.99
CA LYS A 89 22.19 8.87 6.27
C LYS A 89 22.48 8.80 7.77
N GLN A 90 21.66 9.41 8.62
CA GLN A 90 21.85 9.36 10.06
C GLN A 90 21.71 7.94 10.65
N ILE A 91 20.86 7.10 10.05
CA ILE A 91 20.72 5.69 10.42
C ILE A 91 21.96 4.90 9.98
N LEU A 92 22.43 5.09 8.76
CA LEU A 92 23.60 4.38 8.22
C LEU A 92 24.92 4.78 8.88
N ASN A 93 25.05 6.03 9.30
CA ASN A 93 26.24 6.55 9.99
C ASN A 93 26.27 6.25 11.50
N LYS A 94 25.29 5.49 12.01
CA LYS A 94 25.22 5.05 13.42
C LYS A 94 25.86 3.67 13.65
N GLU A 95 26.52 3.11 12.65
CA GLU A 95 27.49 2.00 12.79
C GLU A 95 28.92 2.52 13.01
#